data_AF-A0AA41T0G7-F1
#
_entry.id   AF-A0AA41T0G7-F1
#
_cell.length_a   1.000
_cell.length_b   1.000
_cell.length_c   1.000
_cell.angle_alpha   90.00
_cell.angle_beta   90.00
_cell.angle_gamma   90.00
#
_symmetry.space_group_name_H-M   'P 1'
#
loop_
_entity.id
_entity.type
_entity.pdbx_description
1 polymer ?
#
loop_
_entity_poly.entity_id
_entity_poly.type
_entity_poly.pdbx_seq_one_letter_code
_entity_poly.pdbx_strand_id
1 'polypeptide(L)'
;MVVEEIISSEDEKMLLESVIWSEDADDQNFQKSLKRRRVKHFGYEFHYENNNVDKDKPLPGGLPDICDSILEKWLKKGYIKYKPDQLTINQYEPGHGIPAHIDTHSAFEDEIISLSLGSEVVMDFKHPDGVTVQVMLPCRSLLVMTGESRYLWTHGITPRKFDTIQASEHYKSGIITSDIGDLTLSKRGIRTSFTFRKVRHTPCNCSYSSVCDSQRKETPPSFPKSEKEATQLEQEYVHRVYEEIAGHFSSTRHTPWPRIVEFLKSLPNGSIVADIGCGNGKYLGINKELYMIGCDRSPNLVDICRERQLQAFVCDALAIPFRTGSCDACISIAVIHHFATAERRVAALQELVRLLRPGGKALIYVWAMEQEYNNQKSKYLKENRINQGKKEISDTSTRGQLVEQMPDVNNQDLAFSMPSINVFQEEECNSRKVTNSELPIHTNRTTFHSQDVLVPWHLKGNPGKDKSVEPFGPVGSHDPGSVFHRYYHVFCAGELEAACQTLSNVSILQSYYDQGNWCVILQKI
;
A
#
# COMPACT_ATOMS: atom_id res chain seq x y z
N MET A 1 -22.08 5.89 20.70
CA MET A 1 -22.44 6.62 21.94
C MET A 1 -21.20 6.76 22.80
N VAL A 2 -21.01 7.88 23.51
CA VAL A 2 -19.96 8.00 24.53
C VAL A 2 -20.64 8.26 25.87
N VAL A 3 -20.26 7.50 26.90
CA VAL A 3 -20.74 7.69 28.28
C VAL A 3 -19.58 8.24 29.10
N GLU A 4 -19.70 9.49 29.54
CA GLU A 4 -18.70 10.18 30.35
C GLU A 4 -18.75 9.72 31.81
N GLU A 5 -17.62 9.83 32.51
CA GLU A 5 -17.47 9.54 33.95
C GLU A 5 -18.11 8.19 34.34
N ILE A 6 -17.86 7.18 33.50
CA ILE A 6 -18.44 5.83 33.63
C ILE A 6 -17.87 5.05 34.82
N ILE A 7 -16.67 5.44 35.26
CA ILE A 7 -15.93 4.90 36.39
C ILE A 7 -15.38 6.06 37.25
N SER A 8 -15.03 5.79 38.51
CA SER A 8 -14.40 6.81 39.35
C SER A 8 -12.90 6.95 39.07
N SER A 9 -12.29 8.00 39.61
CA SER A 9 -10.83 8.19 39.56
C SER A 9 -10.08 7.07 40.30
N GLU A 10 -10.65 6.50 41.35
CA GLU A 10 -10.10 5.34 42.06
C GLU A 10 -10.12 4.09 41.18
N ASP A 11 -11.25 3.81 40.52
CA ASP A 11 -11.38 2.68 39.57
C ASP A 11 -10.38 2.85 38.41
N GLU A 12 -10.23 4.06 37.86
CA GLU A 12 -9.26 4.37 36.80
C GLU A 12 -7.83 4.06 37.24
N LYS A 13 -7.46 4.49 38.46
CA LYS A 13 -6.14 4.22 39.02
C LYS A 13 -5.90 2.72 39.21
N MET A 14 -6.86 2.00 39.78
CA MET A 14 -6.76 0.56 39.99
C MET A 14 -6.61 -0.20 38.67
N LEU A 15 -7.38 0.16 37.64
CA LEU A 15 -7.27 -0.43 36.31
C LEU A 15 -5.89 -0.17 35.69
N LEU A 16 -5.39 1.06 35.75
CA LEU A 16 -4.06 1.40 35.20
C LEU A 16 -2.92 0.67 35.93
N GLU A 17 -2.98 0.57 37.26
CA GLU A 17 -1.97 -0.12 38.07
C GLU A 17 -2.01 -1.65 37.91
N SER A 18 -3.17 -2.22 37.57
CA SER A 18 -3.33 -3.66 37.32
C SER A 18 -2.63 -4.14 36.03
N VAL A 19 -2.31 -3.24 35.10
CA VAL A 19 -1.67 -3.62 33.84
C VAL A 19 -0.15 -3.63 34.00
N ILE A 20 0.39 -4.81 34.32
CA ILE A 20 1.82 -5.04 34.35
C ILE A 20 2.34 -5.24 32.92
N TRP A 21 3.29 -4.40 32.50
CA TRP A 21 3.90 -4.39 31.16
C TRP A 21 5.29 -5.05 31.08
N SER A 22 5.78 -5.70 32.15
CA SER A 22 7.12 -6.31 32.18
C SER A 22 7.22 -7.59 31.33
N GLU A 23 8.35 -7.80 30.66
CA GLU A 23 8.63 -8.99 29.82
C GLU A 23 8.97 -10.26 30.63
N ASP A 24 9.23 -10.14 31.95
CA ASP A 24 9.73 -11.22 32.82
C ASP A 24 8.67 -11.86 33.74
N ALA A 25 7.38 -11.59 33.53
CA ALA A 25 6.33 -12.26 34.31
C ALA A 25 5.88 -13.52 33.57
N ASP A 26 5.81 -14.63 34.31
CA ASP A 26 5.24 -15.94 33.96
C ASP A 26 3.70 -15.83 33.74
N ASP A 27 3.29 -14.87 32.92
CA ASP A 27 1.92 -14.38 32.81
C ASP A 27 1.20 -15.16 31.71
N GLN A 28 0.07 -15.76 32.07
CA GLN A 28 -0.81 -16.55 31.19
C GLN A 28 -1.47 -15.75 30.04
N ASN A 29 -0.99 -14.54 29.76
CA ASN A 29 -1.58 -13.54 28.87
C ASN A 29 -0.60 -13.14 27.76
N PHE A 30 -1.09 -12.98 26.53
CA PHE A 30 -0.23 -12.65 25.39
C PHE A 30 0.09 -11.14 25.34
N GLN A 31 1.38 -10.80 25.42
CA GLN A 31 1.90 -9.43 25.31
C GLN A 31 2.72 -9.27 24.03
N LYS A 32 2.43 -8.21 23.26
CA LYS A 32 3.17 -7.87 22.04
C LYS A 32 3.48 -6.38 22.01
N SER A 33 4.73 -6.05 21.70
CA SER A 33 5.13 -4.69 21.34
C SER A 33 4.89 -4.49 19.84
N LEU A 34 3.93 -3.63 19.48
CA LEU A 34 3.79 -3.14 18.12
C LEU A 34 4.59 -1.85 17.99
N LYS A 35 5.13 -1.56 16.79
CA LYS A 35 6.10 -0.46 16.50
C LYS A 35 5.83 0.89 17.20
N ARG A 36 4.59 1.21 17.57
CA ARG A 36 4.16 2.48 18.17
C ARG A 36 3.11 2.31 19.30
N ARG A 37 2.89 1.13 19.86
CA ARG A 37 2.02 0.95 21.04
C ARG A 37 2.24 -0.40 21.69
N ARG A 38 2.02 -0.46 23.00
CA ARG A 38 2.00 -1.74 23.73
C ARG A 38 0.60 -2.31 23.72
N VAL A 39 0.49 -3.62 23.48
CA VAL A 39 -0.80 -4.32 23.45
C VAL A 39 -0.75 -5.57 24.31
N LYS A 40 -1.82 -5.81 25.08
CA LYS A 40 -2.04 -7.01 25.88
C LYS A 40 -3.43 -7.57 25.62
N HIS A 41 -3.54 -8.88 25.46
CA HIS A 41 -4.79 -9.59 25.16
C HIS A 41 -5.22 -10.49 26.33
N PHE A 42 -6.53 -10.56 26.56
CA PHE A 42 -7.17 -11.40 27.57
C PHE A 42 -8.41 -12.07 26.96
N GLY A 43 -8.75 -13.25 27.47
CA GLY A 43 -9.82 -14.11 26.96
C GLY A 43 -9.45 -14.81 25.67
N TYR A 44 -9.18 -14.05 24.60
CA TYR A 44 -8.73 -14.55 23.31
C TYR A 44 -7.59 -13.69 22.76
N GLU A 45 -6.59 -14.35 22.17
CA GLU A 45 -5.53 -13.67 21.43
C GLU A 45 -6.08 -13.15 20.10
N PHE A 46 -5.74 -11.90 19.76
CA PHE A 46 -6.06 -11.34 18.44
C PHE A 46 -4.85 -11.48 17.52
N HIS A 47 -5.02 -12.23 16.44
CA HIS A 47 -3.98 -12.48 15.45
C HIS A 47 -4.01 -11.38 14.38
N TYR A 48 -3.02 -10.48 14.43
CA TYR A 48 -2.91 -9.35 13.52
C TYR A 48 -2.59 -9.73 12.06
N GLU A 49 -2.13 -10.95 11.81
CA GLU A 49 -1.78 -11.42 10.45
C GLU A 49 -3.03 -11.68 9.60
N ASN A 50 -4.11 -12.14 10.24
CA ASN A 50 -5.40 -12.42 9.60
C ASN A 50 -6.56 -11.60 10.19
N ASN A 51 -6.25 -10.66 11.09
CA ASN A 51 -7.20 -9.85 11.84
C ASN A 51 -8.32 -10.67 12.49
N ASN A 52 -8.02 -11.83 13.06
CA ASN A 52 -9.05 -12.71 13.63
C ASN A 52 -8.63 -13.23 15.01
N VAL A 53 -9.52 -14.01 15.64
CA VAL A 53 -9.26 -14.73 16.89
C VAL A 53 -9.33 -16.23 16.61
N ASP A 54 -8.45 -17.01 17.23
CA ASP A 54 -8.57 -18.47 17.22
C ASP A 54 -9.66 -18.89 18.22
N LYS A 55 -10.84 -19.20 17.69
CA LYS A 55 -12.04 -19.50 18.50
C LYS A 55 -11.89 -20.79 19.32
N ASP A 56 -10.98 -21.67 18.91
CA ASP A 56 -10.74 -22.96 19.54
C ASP A 56 -9.63 -22.89 20.61
N LYS A 57 -8.97 -21.73 20.75
CA LYS A 57 -7.86 -21.53 21.70
C LYS A 57 -8.04 -20.26 22.55
N PRO A 58 -8.97 -20.27 23.52
CA PRO A 58 -9.04 -19.20 24.51
C PRO A 58 -7.76 -19.17 25.37
N LEU A 59 -7.37 -17.97 25.79
CA LEU A 59 -6.29 -17.77 26.74
C LEU A 59 -6.73 -18.28 28.13
N PRO A 60 -5.86 -19.03 28.85
CA PRO A 60 -6.26 -19.77 30.05
C PRO A 60 -6.71 -18.87 31.22
N GLY A 61 -6.27 -17.60 31.25
CA GLY A 61 -6.62 -16.64 32.30
C GLY A 61 -7.96 -15.93 32.13
N GLY A 62 -8.68 -16.12 31.00
CA GLY A 62 -9.95 -15.43 30.75
C GLY A 62 -9.82 -13.90 30.77
N LEU A 63 -10.88 -13.22 31.21
CA LEU A 63 -10.87 -11.78 31.49
C LEU A 63 -10.34 -11.51 32.91
N PRO A 64 -9.61 -10.41 33.15
CA PRO A 64 -9.14 -10.07 34.49
C PRO A 64 -10.29 -9.85 35.48
N ASP A 65 -10.22 -10.45 36.68
CA ASP A 65 -11.24 -10.34 37.74
C ASP A 65 -11.57 -8.88 38.10
N ILE A 66 -10.58 -7.97 38.02
CA ILE A 66 -10.79 -6.54 38.26
C ILE A 66 -11.84 -5.92 37.33
N CYS A 67 -12.00 -6.48 36.13
CA CYS A 67 -12.99 -6.01 35.15
C CYS A 67 -14.40 -6.54 35.44
N ASP A 68 -14.55 -7.68 36.14
CA ASP A 68 -15.85 -8.34 36.30
C ASP A 68 -16.86 -7.47 37.04
N SER A 69 -16.45 -6.86 38.16
CA SER A 69 -17.32 -5.98 38.94
C SER A 69 -17.82 -4.76 38.15
N ILE A 70 -16.96 -4.22 37.28
CA ILE A 70 -17.25 -3.08 36.42
C ILE A 70 -18.20 -3.49 35.29
N LEU A 71 -17.94 -4.64 34.65
CA LEU A 71 -18.79 -5.18 33.58
C LEU A 71 -20.20 -5.53 34.08
N GLU A 72 -20.31 -6.14 35.27
CA GLU A 72 -21.60 -6.43 35.90
C GLU A 72 -22.40 -5.16 36.20
N LYS A 73 -21.72 -4.11 36.68
CA LYS A 73 -22.34 -2.79 36.90
C LYS A 73 -22.84 -2.19 35.59
N TRP A 74 -22.08 -2.31 34.50
CA TRP A 74 -22.49 -1.80 33.19
C TRP A 74 -23.67 -2.56 32.59
N LEU A 75 -23.69 -3.89 32.75
CA LEU A 75 -24.84 -4.73 32.38
C LEU A 75 -26.10 -4.32 33.15
N LYS A 76 -25.99 -4.21 34.49
CA LYS A 76 -27.12 -3.84 35.34
C LYS A 76 -27.67 -2.44 35.05
N LYS A 77 -26.80 -1.50 34.67
CA LYS A 77 -27.20 -0.14 34.27
C LYS A 77 -27.67 -0.04 32.81
N GLY A 78 -27.54 -1.12 32.02
CA GLY A 78 -27.94 -1.14 30.62
C GLY A 78 -27.02 -0.36 29.68
N TYR A 79 -25.78 -0.08 30.09
CA TYR A 79 -24.79 0.52 29.19
C TYR A 79 -24.27 -0.47 28.15
N ILE A 80 -24.28 -1.76 28.51
CA ILE A 80 -23.95 -2.88 27.64
C ILE A 80 -25.06 -3.92 27.72
N LYS A 81 -25.32 -4.60 26.61
CA LYS A 81 -26.36 -5.64 26.47
C LYS A 81 -25.80 -7.03 26.76
N TYR A 82 -24.53 -7.27 26.46
CA TYR A 82 -23.90 -8.58 26.60
C TYR A 82 -22.59 -8.51 27.39
N LYS A 83 -22.33 -9.55 28.21
CA LYS A 83 -21.01 -9.68 28.85
C LYS A 83 -19.98 -10.02 27.77
N PRO A 84 -18.89 -9.22 27.60
CA PRO A 84 -17.81 -9.53 26.70
C PRO A 84 -16.99 -10.72 27.23
N ASP A 85 -16.24 -11.37 26.34
CA ASP A 85 -15.35 -12.50 26.65
C ASP A 85 -13.93 -12.29 26.10
N GLN A 86 -13.67 -11.17 25.41
CA GLN A 86 -12.37 -10.78 24.88
C GLN A 86 -12.05 -9.33 25.28
N LEU A 87 -10.84 -9.09 25.78
CA LEU A 87 -10.32 -7.75 26.09
C LEU A 87 -8.98 -7.50 25.42
N THR A 88 -8.86 -6.34 24.76
CA THR A 88 -7.59 -5.81 24.27
C THR A 88 -7.24 -4.52 25.00
N ILE A 89 -6.09 -4.50 25.65
CA ILE A 89 -5.54 -3.30 26.28
C ILE A 89 -4.51 -2.69 25.35
N ASN A 90 -4.72 -1.42 24.96
CA ASN A 90 -3.76 -0.66 24.16
C ASN A 90 -3.22 0.53 24.98
N GLN A 91 -1.89 0.72 25.01
CA GLN A 91 -1.27 1.91 25.60
C GLN A 91 -0.58 2.76 24.51
N TYR A 92 -0.95 4.04 24.49
CA TYR A 92 -0.49 5.05 23.54
C TYR A 92 0.31 6.12 24.28
N GLU A 93 1.48 6.45 23.74
CA GLU A 93 2.25 7.62 24.17
C GLU A 93 1.92 8.82 23.27
N PRO A 94 2.24 10.06 23.67
CA PRO A 94 2.02 11.23 22.83
C PRO A 94 2.70 11.11 21.45
N GLY A 95 1.91 11.15 20.37
CA GLY A 95 2.38 10.91 19.00
C GLY A 95 2.03 9.53 18.44
N HIS A 96 1.66 8.58 19.30
CA HIS A 96 1.18 7.26 18.88
C HIS A 96 -0.28 7.32 18.41
N GLY A 97 -0.66 6.31 17.62
CA GLY A 97 -1.99 6.21 17.02
C GLY A 97 -2.32 4.78 16.58
N ILE A 98 -3.48 4.64 15.95
CA ILE A 98 -3.93 3.40 15.30
C ILE A 98 -4.56 3.76 13.94
N PRO A 99 -4.18 3.07 12.84
CA PRO A 99 -4.79 3.31 11.54
C PRO A 99 -6.30 3.15 11.57
N ALA A 100 -6.98 3.84 10.65
CA ALA A 100 -8.40 3.63 10.43
C ALA A 100 -8.66 2.17 10.02
N HIS A 101 -9.52 1.48 10.76
CA HIS A 101 -9.90 0.09 10.49
C HIS A 101 -11.34 -0.17 10.92
N ILE A 102 -11.88 -1.30 10.48
CA ILE A 102 -13.11 -1.89 10.99
C ILE A 102 -12.70 -3.18 11.66
N ASP A 103 -13.16 -3.41 12.88
CA ASP A 103 -12.92 -4.70 13.53
C ASP A 103 -13.69 -5.81 12.78
N THR A 104 -13.03 -6.95 12.61
CA THR A 104 -13.51 -8.09 11.82
C THR A 104 -14.91 -8.56 12.21
N HIS A 105 -15.80 -8.71 11.22
CA HIS A 105 -17.21 -9.00 11.45
C HIS A 105 -17.41 -10.46 11.87
N SER A 106 -16.62 -11.40 11.31
CA SER A 106 -16.67 -12.82 11.69
C SER A 106 -16.09 -13.11 13.08
N ALA A 107 -15.25 -12.20 13.60
CA ALA A 107 -14.53 -12.39 14.85
C ALA A 107 -15.37 -11.99 16.07
N PHE A 108 -16.14 -10.90 15.96
CA PHE A 108 -16.82 -10.30 17.10
C PHE A 108 -18.30 -9.98 16.84
N GLU A 109 -19.05 -9.91 17.93
CA GLU A 109 -20.48 -9.59 17.95
C GLU A 109 -20.77 -8.10 17.69
N ASP A 110 -22.07 -7.78 17.76
CA ASP A 110 -22.72 -6.46 17.77
C ASP A 110 -21.93 -5.34 18.45
N GLU A 111 -21.76 -5.57 19.74
CA GLU A 111 -21.48 -4.54 20.72
C GLU A 111 -20.00 -4.55 21.09
N ILE A 112 -19.28 -3.50 20.68
CA ILE A 112 -17.90 -3.29 21.10
C ILE A 112 -17.81 -2.00 21.88
N ILE A 113 -17.14 -2.10 23.02
CA ILE A 113 -16.98 -1.00 23.95
C ILE A 113 -15.50 -0.73 24.17
N SER A 114 -15.14 0.55 24.32
CA SER A 114 -13.77 0.98 24.60
C SER A 114 -13.76 1.98 25.74
N LEU A 115 -13.20 1.57 26.87
CA LEU A 115 -12.97 2.41 28.04
C LEU A 115 -11.66 3.18 27.87
N SER A 116 -11.71 4.51 27.95
CA SER A 116 -10.55 5.40 27.81
C SER A 116 -10.03 5.85 29.18
N LEU A 117 -8.73 5.63 29.46
CA LEU A 117 -8.08 5.91 30.74
C LEU A 117 -6.80 6.72 30.58
N GLY A 118 -6.44 7.46 31.63
CA GLY A 118 -5.17 8.19 31.78
C GLY A 118 -5.14 9.53 31.05
N SER A 119 -5.41 9.53 29.75
CA SER A 119 -5.47 10.75 28.95
C SER A 119 -6.53 10.66 27.86
N GLU A 120 -7.13 11.80 27.59
CA GLU A 120 -8.13 12.01 26.55
C GLU A 120 -7.53 11.93 25.12
N VAL A 121 -8.37 11.62 24.13
CA VAL A 121 -7.93 11.54 22.73
C VAL A 121 -9.08 11.81 21.76
N VAL A 122 -8.75 12.34 20.58
CA VAL A 122 -9.67 12.34 19.43
C VAL A 122 -9.56 11.04 18.64
N MET A 123 -10.69 10.36 18.47
CA MET A 123 -10.85 9.21 17.57
C MET A 123 -11.57 9.65 16.29
N ASP A 124 -10.97 9.32 15.15
CA ASP A 124 -11.46 9.67 13.83
C ASP A 124 -12.36 8.53 13.31
N PHE A 125 -13.62 8.82 13.03
CA PHE A 125 -14.57 7.92 12.36
C PHE A 125 -14.73 8.35 10.89
N LYS A 126 -14.61 7.41 9.95
CA LYS A 126 -14.81 7.70 8.52
C LYS A 126 -15.79 6.73 7.89
N HIS A 127 -16.78 7.29 7.21
CA HIS A 127 -17.77 6.54 6.44
C HIS A 127 -17.31 6.37 4.98
N PRO A 128 -17.67 5.28 4.30
CA PRO A 128 -17.27 5.04 2.90
C PRO A 128 -17.74 6.08 1.88
N ASP A 129 -18.76 6.89 2.19
CA ASP A 129 -19.20 8.01 1.33
C ASP A 129 -18.31 9.26 1.43
N GLY A 130 -17.26 9.22 2.25
CA GLY A 130 -16.32 10.33 2.47
C GLY A 130 -16.61 11.18 3.71
N VAL A 131 -17.72 10.98 4.40
CA VAL A 131 -18.02 11.70 5.65
C VAL A 131 -17.02 11.29 6.74
N THR A 132 -16.45 12.29 7.42
CA THR A 132 -15.53 12.09 8.55
C THR A 132 -16.09 12.78 9.79
N VAL A 133 -16.09 12.06 10.92
CA VAL A 133 -16.56 12.53 12.23
C VAL A 133 -15.45 12.35 13.25
N GLN A 134 -14.99 13.45 13.85
CA GLN A 134 -13.98 13.42 14.91
C GLN A 134 -14.69 13.36 16.26
N VAL A 135 -14.48 12.29 17.03
CA VAL A 135 -15.12 12.04 18.31
C VAL A 135 -14.12 12.21 19.44
N MET A 136 -14.42 13.13 20.37
CA MET A 136 -13.63 13.33 21.57
C MET A 136 -13.91 12.23 22.60
N LEU A 137 -12.86 11.54 23.05
CA LEU A 137 -12.91 10.50 24.08
C LEU A 137 -12.18 11.00 25.34
N PRO A 138 -12.90 11.57 26.33
CA PRO A 138 -12.28 12.00 27.58
C PRO A 138 -11.81 10.80 28.42
N CYS A 139 -10.95 11.05 29.42
CA CYS A 139 -10.63 10.01 30.41
C CYS A 139 -11.89 9.57 31.17
N ARG A 140 -11.89 8.33 31.68
CA ARG A 140 -13.04 7.69 32.35
C ARG A 140 -14.32 7.66 31.50
N SER A 141 -14.19 7.64 30.17
CA SER A 141 -15.34 7.51 29.27
C SER A 141 -15.42 6.15 28.60
N LEU A 142 -16.64 5.70 28.34
CA LEU A 142 -16.95 4.46 27.63
C LEU A 142 -17.53 4.79 26.26
N LEU A 143 -16.75 4.53 25.21
CA LEU A 143 -17.25 4.52 23.85
C LEU A 143 -17.99 3.20 23.61
N VAL A 144 -19.24 3.28 23.13
CA VAL A 144 -20.06 2.12 22.74
C VAL A 144 -20.37 2.22 21.25
N MET A 145 -19.90 1.22 20.50
CA MET A 145 -20.11 1.07 19.05
C MET A 145 -21.04 -0.11 18.78
N THR A 146 -22.14 0.16 18.09
CA THR A 146 -23.15 -0.83 17.66
C THR A 146 -23.72 -0.41 16.31
N GLY A 147 -24.28 -1.35 15.56
CA GLY A 147 -24.89 -1.16 14.26
C GLY A 147 -23.91 -0.59 13.23
N GLU A 148 -24.34 0.47 12.56
CA GLU A 148 -23.58 1.10 11.48
C GLU A 148 -22.18 1.57 11.91
N SER A 149 -22.07 2.23 13.07
CA SER A 149 -20.79 2.74 13.56
C SER A 149 -19.75 1.64 13.83
N ARG A 150 -20.23 0.41 14.04
CA ARG A 150 -19.39 -0.77 14.27
C ARG A 150 -19.02 -1.48 12.97
N TYR A 151 -20.00 -1.66 12.08
CA TYR A 151 -19.85 -2.53 10.91
C TYR A 151 -19.47 -1.81 9.61
N LEU A 152 -19.75 -0.51 9.49
CA LEU A 152 -19.55 0.23 8.24
C LEU A 152 -18.51 1.32 8.37
N TRP A 153 -18.50 2.02 9.50
CA TRP A 153 -17.56 3.10 9.74
C TRP A 153 -16.19 2.54 10.14
N THR A 154 -15.13 3.10 9.55
CA THR A 154 -13.77 2.89 10.02
C THR A 154 -13.50 3.80 11.22
N HIS A 155 -12.72 3.32 12.19
CA HIS A 155 -12.29 4.11 13.34
C HIS A 155 -10.77 4.05 13.49
N GLY A 156 -10.17 5.17 13.91
CA GLY A 156 -8.71 5.27 14.07
C GLY A 156 -8.31 6.41 14.99
N ILE A 157 -7.05 6.41 15.41
CA ILE A 157 -6.46 7.52 16.15
C ILE A 157 -5.29 8.03 15.33
N THR A 158 -5.41 9.21 14.73
CA THR A 158 -4.33 9.82 13.97
C THR A 158 -3.08 9.99 14.85
N PRO A 159 -1.87 9.60 14.38
CA PRO A 159 -0.61 9.81 15.09
C PRO A 159 -0.26 11.31 15.19
N ARG A 160 -0.56 11.93 16.34
CA ARG A 160 -0.28 13.35 16.64
C ARG A 160 -0.01 13.55 18.13
N LYS A 161 0.64 14.65 18.48
CA LYS A 161 0.94 15.04 19.88
C LYS A 161 -0.08 16.02 20.47
N PHE A 162 -0.89 16.65 19.63
CA PHE A 162 -1.88 17.65 20.00
C PHE A 162 -3.19 17.37 19.25
N ASP A 163 -4.30 17.61 19.92
CA ASP A 163 -5.65 17.61 19.33
C ASP A 163 -6.22 19.03 19.33
N THR A 164 -6.90 19.40 18.25
CA THR A 164 -7.67 20.65 18.17
C THR A 164 -9.05 20.41 18.74
N ILE A 165 -9.41 21.12 19.80
CA ILE A 165 -10.69 20.98 20.52
C ILE A 165 -11.35 22.35 20.71
N GLN A 166 -12.64 22.36 21.05
CA GLN A 166 -13.37 23.60 21.37
C GLN A 166 -13.05 24.08 22.80
N ALA A 167 -12.71 25.35 22.97
CA ALA A 167 -12.29 25.93 24.25
C ALA A 167 -13.38 25.93 25.32
N SER A 168 -14.67 26.01 24.94
CA SER A 168 -15.79 25.94 25.88
C SER A 168 -16.15 24.51 26.32
N GLU A 169 -15.59 23.50 25.66
CA GLU A 169 -15.96 22.09 25.83
C GLU A 169 -14.79 21.20 26.23
N HIS A 170 -13.79 21.76 26.93
CA HIS A 170 -12.56 21.09 27.38
C HIS A 170 -12.76 19.72 28.06
N TYR A 171 -13.98 19.32 28.43
CA TYR A 171 -14.32 18.07 29.09
C TYR A 171 -15.53 17.32 28.51
N LYS A 172 -16.18 17.82 27.45
CA LYS A 172 -17.37 17.14 26.90
C LYS A 172 -16.98 16.17 25.79
N SER A 173 -17.55 14.98 25.83
CA SER A 173 -17.49 14.01 24.74
C SER A 173 -18.44 14.42 23.62
N GLY A 174 -18.07 14.10 22.38
CA GLY A 174 -18.90 14.43 21.22
C GLY A 174 -18.14 14.74 19.94
N ILE A 175 -18.86 15.29 18.97
CA ILE A 175 -18.34 15.65 17.65
C ILE A 175 -17.64 17.01 17.74
N ILE A 176 -16.39 17.08 17.30
CA ILE A 176 -15.66 18.35 17.18
C ILE A 176 -16.10 19.04 15.88
N THR A 177 -16.88 20.11 15.97
CA THR A 177 -17.28 20.93 14.81
C THR A 177 -16.36 22.15 14.68
N SER A 178 -15.96 22.50 13.45
CA SER A 178 -15.09 23.66 13.19
C SER A 178 -15.79 25.01 13.35
N ASP A 179 -17.11 25.03 13.25
CA ASP A 179 -17.86 26.27 12.96
C ASP A 179 -18.49 26.91 14.21
N ILE A 180 -18.24 26.36 15.40
CA ILE A 180 -18.90 26.76 16.65
C ILE A 180 -17.84 26.97 17.76
N GLY A 181 -17.28 28.19 17.84
CA GLY A 181 -16.52 28.68 19.01
C GLY A 181 -14.99 28.80 18.87
N ASP A 182 -14.35 29.32 19.92
CA ASP A 182 -12.89 29.46 20.03
C ASP A 182 -12.23 28.07 20.06
N LEU A 183 -11.36 27.77 19.08
CA LEU A 183 -10.59 26.52 19.04
C LEU A 183 -9.30 26.64 19.87
N THR A 184 -8.89 25.55 20.50
CA THR A 184 -7.65 25.46 21.27
C THR A 184 -6.96 24.12 21.07
N LEU A 185 -5.69 24.02 21.48
CA LEU A 185 -4.89 22.81 21.37
C LEU A 185 -4.82 22.11 22.73
N SER A 186 -5.26 20.85 22.80
CA SER A 186 -5.00 19.96 23.93
C SER A 186 -3.78 19.08 23.63
N LYS A 187 -2.84 19.01 24.56
CA LYS A 187 -1.64 18.17 24.46
C LYS A 187 -1.98 16.76 24.94
N ARG A 188 -1.70 15.75 24.11
CA ARG A 188 -1.93 14.34 24.49
C ARG A 188 -0.98 13.91 25.61
N GLY A 189 -1.50 13.12 26.55
CA GLY A 189 -0.73 12.39 27.55
C GLY A 189 -0.60 10.91 27.19
N ILE A 190 -0.17 10.09 28.16
CA ILE A 190 -0.19 8.63 28.02
C ILE A 190 -1.64 8.17 28.21
N ARG A 191 -2.18 7.51 27.19
CA ARG A 191 -3.54 6.97 27.19
C ARG A 191 -3.50 5.45 27.19
N THR A 192 -4.29 4.82 28.05
CA THR A 192 -4.55 3.38 28.00
C THR A 192 -6.03 3.16 27.68
N SER A 193 -6.33 2.22 26.80
CA SER A 193 -7.72 1.85 26.51
C SER A 193 -7.97 0.38 26.68
N PHE A 194 -9.10 0.05 27.30
CA PHE A 194 -9.60 -1.31 27.49
C PHE A 194 -10.75 -1.51 26.52
N THR A 195 -10.52 -2.28 25.46
CA THR A 195 -11.54 -2.56 24.45
C THR A 195 -12.10 -3.95 24.66
N PHE A 196 -13.37 -4.03 25.02
CA PHE A 196 -14.06 -5.28 25.30
C PHE A 196 -14.97 -5.66 24.13
N ARG A 197 -14.97 -6.96 23.82
CA ARG A 197 -15.73 -7.55 22.72
C ARG A 197 -16.26 -8.90 23.14
N LYS A 198 -17.32 -9.35 22.46
CA LYS A 198 -17.79 -10.73 22.54
C LYS A 198 -17.41 -11.47 21.26
N VAL A 199 -16.74 -12.61 21.37
CA VAL A 199 -16.34 -13.44 20.22
C VAL A 199 -17.58 -14.02 19.55
N ARG A 200 -17.63 -13.88 18.23
CA ARG A 200 -18.71 -14.40 17.41
C ARG A 200 -18.41 -15.86 17.03
N HIS A 201 -19.36 -16.76 17.22
CA HIS A 201 -19.22 -18.17 16.84
C HIS A 201 -19.91 -18.55 15.52
N THR A 202 -20.87 -17.75 15.05
CA THR A 202 -21.57 -17.96 13.77
C THR A 202 -21.03 -17.03 12.68
N PRO A 203 -21.21 -17.33 11.39
CA PRO A 203 -20.89 -16.36 10.34
C PRO A 203 -21.72 -15.08 10.49
N CYS A 204 -21.11 -13.91 10.28
CA CYS A 204 -21.83 -12.65 10.33
C CYS A 204 -22.78 -12.50 9.12
N ASN A 205 -23.98 -11.97 9.37
CA ASN A 205 -25.02 -11.73 8.37
C ASN A 205 -25.57 -10.29 8.44
N CYS A 206 -24.75 -9.31 8.84
CA CYS A 206 -25.15 -7.91 8.95
C CYS A 206 -25.58 -7.31 7.60
N SER A 207 -26.26 -6.17 7.62
CA SER A 207 -26.74 -5.50 6.39
C SER A 207 -25.63 -4.87 5.53
N TYR A 208 -24.37 -4.95 5.97
CA TYR A 208 -23.21 -4.30 5.35
C TYR A 208 -22.32 -5.31 4.63
N SER A 209 -22.91 -6.09 3.72
CA SER A 209 -22.20 -7.14 2.95
C SER A 209 -20.99 -6.61 2.18
N SER A 210 -21.01 -5.34 1.79
CA SER A 210 -19.92 -4.67 1.09
C SER A 210 -18.63 -4.60 1.90
N VAL A 211 -18.62 -4.77 3.22
CA VAL A 211 -17.41 -4.73 4.08
C VAL A 211 -17.33 -5.93 5.04
N CYS A 212 -18.31 -6.83 5.00
CA CYS A 212 -18.40 -7.99 5.88
C CYS A 212 -17.60 -9.19 5.36
N ASP A 213 -16.53 -9.57 6.07
CA ASP A 213 -15.67 -10.71 5.72
C ASP A 213 -16.40 -12.07 5.69
N SER A 214 -17.46 -12.25 6.50
CA SER A 214 -18.29 -13.48 6.43
C SER A 214 -19.21 -13.59 5.20
N GLN A 215 -19.54 -12.45 4.58
CA GLN A 215 -20.51 -12.38 3.47
C GLN A 215 -19.85 -12.09 2.13
N ARG A 216 -18.72 -11.37 2.17
CA ARG A 216 -17.81 -11.27 1.05
C ARG A 216 -17.33 -12.68 0.76
N LYS A 217 -17.78 -13.24 -0.37
CA LYS A 217 -16.97 -14.25 -1.03
C LYS A 217 -15.70 -13.52 -1.41
N GLU A 218 -14.58 -13.83 -0.79
CA GLU A 218 -13.27 -13.55 -1.39
C GLU A 218 -13.23 -14.37 -2.67
N THR A 219 -13.83 -13.85 -3.74
CA THR A 219 -13.52 -14.34 -5.07
C THR A 219 -12.09 -13.91 -5.30
N PRO A 220 -11.16 -14.88 -5.44
CA PRO A 220 -9.78 -14.55 -5.76
C PRO A 220 -9.74 -13.61 -6.96
N PRO A 221 -8.81 -12.64 -6.95
CA PRO A 221 -8.69 -11.67 -8.02
C PRO A 221 -8.62 -12.42 -9.35
N SER A 222 -9.46 -12.06 -10.31
CA SER A 222 -9.58 -12.74 -11.59
C SER A 222 -9.19 -11.82 -12.73
N PHE A 223 -8.88 -12.43 -13.89
CA PHE A 223 -8.63 -11.68 -15.11
C PHE A 223 -9.88 -10.85 -15.48
N PRO A 224 -9.72 -9.56 -15.81
CA PRO A 224 -10.84 -8.71 -16.15
C PRO A 224 -11.43 -9.12 -17.51
N LYS A 225 -12.75 -9.25 -17.59
CA LYS A 225 -13.48 -9.58 -18.82
C LYS A 225 -14.22 -8.40 -19.42
N SER A 226 -14.19 -7.24 -18.76
CA SER A 226 -14.83 -6.01 -19.20
C SER A 226 -14.03 -4.78 -18.75
N GLU A 227 -14.23 -3.64 -19.41
CA GLU A 227 -13.62 -2.36 -19.02
C GLU A 227 -13.93 -1.97 -17.57
N LYS A 228 -15.13 -2.31 -17.10
CA LYS A 228 -15.54 -2.06 -15.71
C LYS A 228 -14.73 -2.91 -14.73
N GLU A 229 -14.53 -4.19 -15.03
CA GLU A 229 -13.70 -5.09 -14.22
C GLU A 229 -12.22 -4.68 -14.25
N ALA A 230 -11.72 -4.26 -15.41
CA ALA A 230 -10.34 -3.75 -15.55
C ALA A 230 -10.11 -2.51 -14.67
N THR A 231 -11.03 -1.55 -14.73
CA THR A 231 -10.96 -0.33 -13.90
C THR A 231 -11.04 -0.66 -12.41
N GLN A 232 -11.86 -1.65 -12.00
CA GLN A 232 -11.95 -2.09 -10.61
C GLN A 232 -10.67 -2.78 -10.14
N LEU A 233 -10.07 -3.63 -10.99
CA LEU A 233 -8.79 -4.29 -10.70
C LEU A 233 -7.68 -3.26 -10.51
N GLU A 234 -7.58 -2.27 -11.40
CA GLU A 234 -6.61 -1.17 -11.29
C GLU A 234 -6.86 -0.32 -10.03
N GLN A 235 -8.13 -0.03 -9.71
CA GLN A 235 -8.45 0.72 -8.51
C GLN A 235 -7.98 0.03 -7.23
N GLU A 236 -8.23 -1.28 -7.10
CA GLU A 236 -7.90 -2.04 -5.89
C GLU A 236 -6.42 -2.41 -5.81
N TYR A 237 -5.83 -2.89 -6.92
CA TYR A 237 -4.48 -3.46 -6.95
C TYR A 237 -3.42 -2.52 -7.56
N VAL A 238 -3.77 -1.30 -7.95
CA VAL A 238 -2.80 -0.27 -8.38
C VAL A 238 -3.02 1.00 -7.59
N HIS A 239 -4.15 1.70 -7.80
CA HIS A 239 -4.35 3.05 -7.29
C HIS A 239 -4.34 3.09 -5.76
N ARG A 240 -5.18 2.26 -5.13
CA ARG A 240 -5.26 2.16 -3.68
C ARG A 240 -3.93 1.74 -3.07
N VAL A 241 -3.25 0.76 -3.68
CA VAL A 241 -1.95 0.28 -3.19
C VAL A 241 -0.90 1.38 -3.23
N TYR A 242 -0.75 2.09 -4.35
CA TYR A 242 0.24 3.19 -4.45
C TYR A 242 -0.07 4.35 -3.50
N GLU A 243 -1.36 4.63 -3.28
CA GLU A 243 -1.77 5.61 -2.28
C GLU A 243 -1.32 5.20 -0.86
N GLU A 244 -1.51 3.94 -0.50
CA GLU A 244 -1.14 3.41 0.82
C GLU A 244 0.38 3.27 1.01
N ILE A 245 1.14 2.93 -0.05
CA ILE A 245 2.59 2.70 0.05
C ILE A 245 3.45 3.92 -0.34
N ALA A 246 2.86 5.06 -0.73
CA ALA A 246 3.56 6.21 -1.32
C ALA A 246 4.83 6.64 -0.55
N GLY A 247 4.73 6.77 0.78
CA GLY A 247 5.87 7.14 1.63
C GLY A 247 7.01 6.12 1.60
N HIS A 248 6.70 4.82 1.66
CA HIS A 248 7.70 3.74 1.60
C HIS A 248 8.26 3.57 0.18
N PHE A 249 7.43 3.72 -0.85
CA PHE A 249 7.88 3.76 -2.23
C PHE A 249 8.89 4.89 -2.44
N SER A 250 8.56 6.10 -1.96
CA SER A 250 9.41 7.27 -2.13
C SER A 250 10.77 7.14 -1.45
N SER A 251 10.84 6.54 -0.25
CA SER A 251 12.10 6.35 0.48
C SER A 251 13.03 5.31 -0.17
N THR A 252 12.46 4.30 -0.83
CA THR A 252 13.22 3.19 -1.45
C THR A 252 13.61 3.42 -2.90
N ARG A 253 12.98 4.38 -3.61
CA ARG A 253 13.16 4.60 -5.05
C ARG A 253 13.54 6.05 -5.39
N HIS A 254 14.76 6.45 -4.99
CA HIS A 254 15.27 7.81 -5.22
C HIS A 254 16.36 7.92 -6.32
N THR A 255 17.06 6.84 -6.67
CA THR A 255 18.16 6.90 -7.64
C THR A 255 17.66 6.86 -9.10
N PRO A 256 17.90 7.90 -9.92
CA PRO A 256 17.54 7.89 -11.34
C PRO A 256 18.32 6.84 -12.14
N TRP A 257 17.71 6.29 -13.19
CA TRP A 257 18.40 5.35 -14.08
C TRP A 257 19.23 6.09 -15.13
N PRO A 258 20.48 5.67 -15.41
CA PRO A 258 21.41 6.42 -16.26
C PRO A 258 20.89 6.73 -17.67
N ARG A 259 20.26 5.76 -18.34
CA ARG A 259 19.75 5.96 -19.72
C ARG A 259 18.61 6.97 -19.80
N ILE A 260 17.76 7.04 -18.78
CA ILE A 260 16.69 8.04 -18.71
C ILE A 260 17.29 9.42 -18.44
N VAL A 261 18.30 9.50 -17.57
CA VAL A 261 19.06 10.74 -17.33
C VAL A 261 19.72 11.24 -18.62
N GLU A 262 20.34 10.33 -19.38
CA GLU A 262 20.99 10.63 -20.65
C GLU A 262 19.98 11.14 -21.69
N PHE A 263 18.83 10.47 -21.83
CA PHE A 263 17.75 10.92 -22.69
C PHE A 263 17.32 12.36 -22.35
N LEU A 264 17.02 12.65 -21.07
CA LEU A 264 16.62 13.99 -20.62
C LEU A 264 17.74 15.03 -20.83
N LYS A 265 19.00 14.67 -20.63
CA LYS A 265 20.13 15.57 -20.87
C LYS A 265 20.41 15.82 -22.35
N SER A 266 20.00 14.92 -23.23
CA SER A 266 20.16 15.05 -24.68
C SER A 266 19.12 15.97 -25.33
N LEU A 267 18.05 16.33 -24.62
CA LEU A 267 17.01 17.21 -25.13
C LEU A 267 17.50 18.66 -25.24
N PRO A 268 17.04 19.41 -26.26
CA PRO A 268 17.39 20.83 -26.39
C PRO A 268 16.99 21.67 -25.18
N ASN A 269 17.79 22.69 -24.86
CA ASN A 269 17.47 23.64 -23.81
C ASN A 269 16.12 24.33 -24.10
N GLY A 270 15.34 24.55 -23.06
CA GLY A 270 14.00 25.11 -23.13
C GLY A 270 12.92 24.13 -23.58
N SER A 271 13.24 22.83 -23.76
CA SER A 271 12.23 21.86 -24.15
C SER A 271 11.16 21.63 -23.07
N ILE A 272 9.91 21.49 -23.52
CA ILE A 272 8.76 21.18 -22.67
C ILE A 272 8.62 19.66 -22.57
N VAL A 273 8.71 19.12 -21.34
CA VAL A 273 8.72 17.68 -21.10
C VAL A 273 7.65 17.28 -20.09
N ALA A 274 6.87 16.25 -20.44
CA ALA A 274 5.90 15.65 -19.52
C ALA A 274 6.42 14.32 -18.95
N ASP A 275 6.37 14.15 -17.63
CA ASP A 275 6.63 12.88 -16.94
C ASP A 275 5.28 12.27 -16.50
N ILE A 276 4.80 11.29 -17.27
CA ILE A 276 3.47 10.68 -17.08
C ILE A 276 3.62 9.45 -16.18
N GLY A 277 2.92 9.47 -15.04
CA GLY A 277 3.15 8.57 -13.91
C GLY A 277 4.48 8.87 -13.21
N CYS A 278 4.69 10.16 -12.86
CA CYS A 278 5.96 10.65 -12.35
C CYS A 278 6.36 10.08 -10.96
N GLY A 279 5.44 9.41 -10.27
CA GLY A 279 5.63 8.89 -8.92
C GLY A 279 6.08 9.99 -7.96
N ASN A 280 7.20 9.78 -7.27
CA ASN A 280 7.78 10.75 -6.34
C ASN A 280 8.59 11.87 -7.02
N GLY A 281 8.45 12.04 -8.33
CA GLY A 281 9.11 13.09 -9.11
C GLY A 281 10.61 12.87 -9.31
N LYS A 282 11.08 11.61 -9.25
CA LYS A 282 12.50 11.23 -9.34
C LYS A 282 13.24 11.81 -10.55
N TYR A 283 12.53 12.01 -11.67
CA TYR A 283 13.11 12.55 -12.90
C TYR A 283 12.89 14.04 -13.10
N LEU A 284 11.97 14.64 -12.35
CA LEU A 284 11.70 16.07 -12.40
C LEU A 284 12.91 16.83 -11.84
N GLY A 285 13.40 17.80 -12.61
CA GLY A 285 14.53 18.65 -12.21
C GLY A 285 15.92 18.05 -12.42
N ILE A 286 16.04 16.86 -13.05
CA ILE A 286 17.35 16.28 -13.42
C ILE A 286 18.12 17.19 -14.39
N ASN A 287 17.41 17.80 -15.34
CA ASN A 287 17.95 18.78 -16.27
C ASN A 287 17.23 20.11 -16.05
N LYS A 288 17.94 21.09 -15.46
CA LYS A 288 17.39 22.41 -15.12
C LYS A 288 17.12 23.29 -16.35
N GLU A 289 17.66 22.90 -17.50
CA GLU A 289 17.43 23.59 -18.77
C GLU A 289 16.10 23.18 -19.42
N LEU A 290 15.35 22.23 -18.85
CA LEU A 290 14.05 21.77 -19.36
C LEU A 290 12.90 22.31 -18.54
N TYR A 291 11.77 22.59 -19.20
CA TYR A 291 10.50 22.84 -18.54
C TYR A 291 9.75 21.53 -18.34
N MET A 292 9.97 20.89 -17.18
CA MET A 292 9.37 19.60 -16.85
C MET A 292 8.11 19.76 -16.00
N ILE A 293 7.05 19.03 -16.34
CA ILE A 293 5.84 18.90 -15.54
C ILE A 293 5.50 17.41 -15.40
N GLY A 294 5.31 16.94 -14.17
CA GLY A 294 4.89 15.58 -13.88
C GLY A 294 3.39 15.46 -13.67
N CYS A 295 2.83 14.27 -13.88
CA CYS A 295 1.54 13.94 -13.30
C CYS A 295 1.46 12.48 -12.88
N ASP A 296 0.68 12.19 -11.84
CA ASP A 296 0.49 10.86 -11.30
C ASP A 296 -0.95 10.68 -10.82
N ARG A 297 -1.45 9.44 -10.76
CA ARG A 297 -2.81 9.15 -10.29
C ARG A 297 -2.92 9.27 -8.77
N SER A 298 -1.84 9.05 -8.03
CA SER A 298 -1.79 9.09 -6.56
C SER A 298 -1.62 10.52 -6.03
N PRO A 299 -2.61 11.05 -5.29
CA PRO A 299 -2.45 12.31 -4.55
C PRO A 299 -1.25 12.28 -3.61
N ASN A 300 -1.03 11.20 -2.86
CA ASN A 300 0.10 11.11 -1.94
C ASN A 300 1.47 11.23 -2.64
N LEU A 301 1.64 10.66 -3.85
CA LEU A 301 2.89 10.80 -4.61
C LEU A 301 3.08 12.22 -5.18
N VAL A 302 1.99 12.87 -5.61
CA VAL A 302 2.01 14.26 -6.06
C VAL A 302 2.29 15.22 -4.90
N ASP A 303 1.78 14.94 -3.70
CA ASP A 303 2.07 15.70 -2.49
C ASP A 303 3.57 15.66 -2.16
N ILE A 304 4.21 14.49 -2.28
CA ILE A 304 5.68 14.36 -2.13
C ILE A 304 6.43 15.20 -3.18
N CYS A 305 5.93 15.26 -4.42
CA CYS A 305 6.52 16.14 -5.44
C CYS A 305 6.42 17.62 -5.03
N ARG A 306 5.26 18.03 -4.50
CA ARG A 306 5.02 19.40 -4.01
C ARG A 306 5.94 19.77 -2.85
N GLU A 307 6.13 18.86 -1.89
CA GLU A 307 7.09 19.04 -0.78
C GLU A 307 8.51 19.26 -1.31
N ARG A 308 8.87 18.58 -2.40
CA ARG A 308 10.16 18.74 -3.11
C ARG A 308 10.22 19.96 -4.02
N GLN A 309 9.20 20.81 -4.03
CA GLN A 309 9.06 21.98 -4.91
C GLN A 309 9.11 21.62 -6.41
N LEU A 310 8.61 20.43 -6.76
CA LEU A 310 8.52 19.95 -8.14
C LEU A 310 7.13 20.25 -8.72
N GLN A 311 7.08 20.55 -10.02
CA GLN A 311 5.83 20.83 -10.72
C GLN A 311 5.13 19.50 -11.06
N ALA A 312 4.13 19.12 -10.27
CA ALA A 312 3.33 17.93 -10.50
C ALA A 312 1.86 18.12 -10.10
N PHE A 313 0.95 17.40 -10.75
CA PHE A 313 -0.48 17.42 -10.45
C PHE A 313 -1.11 16.03 -10.57
N VAL A 314 -2.30 15.85 -9.99
CA VAL A 314 -3.03 14.58 -10.03
C VAL A 314 -3.74 14.43 -11.38
N CYS A 315 -3.51 13.32 -12.08
CA CYS A 315 -4.08 13.06 -13.41
C CYS A 315 -4.37 11.56 -13.62
N ASP A 316 -5.24 11.26 -14.58
CA ASP A 316 -5.30 9.92 -15.18
C ASP A 316 -4.44 9.90 -16.45
N ALA A 317 -3.55 8.92 -16.58
CA ALA A 317 -2.68 8.78 -17.76
C ALA A 317 -3.47 8.37 -19.02
N LEU A 318 -4.74 7.97 -18.89
CA LEU A 318 -5.67 7.78 -20.01
C LEU A 318 -6.40 9.07 -20.43
N ALA A 319 -6.29 10.16 -19.66
CA ALA A 319 -6.94 11.43 -19.95
C ALA A 319 -6.14 12.61 -19.38
N ILE A 320 -5.09 13.01 -20.10
CA ILE A 320 -4.13 14.01 -19.59
C ILE A 320 -4.60 15.42 -19.97
N PRO A 321 -4.75 16.37 -19.02
CA PRO A 321 -5.31 17.71 -19.28
C PRO A 321 -4.33 18.67 -19.95
N PHE A 322 -3.49 18.17 -20.85
CA PHE A 322 -2.56 18.93 -21.67
C PHE A 322 -3.10 19.06 -23.10
N ARG A 323 -2.74 20.15 -23.76
CA ARG A 323 -3.13 20.37 -25.16
C ARG A 323 -2.42 19.36 -26.06
N THR A 324 -3.08 18.93 -27.11
CA THR A 324 -2.46 18.09 -28.14
C THR A 324 -1.27 18.82 -28.76
N GLY A 325 -0.15 18.13 -28.95
CA GLY A 325 1.03 18.70 -29.58
C GLY A 325 1.79 19.75 -28.76
N SER A 326 1.63 19.77 -27.44
CA SER A 326 2.27 20.77 -26.58
C SER A 326 3.65 20.38 -26.04
N CYS A 327 4.04 19.11 -26.16
CA CYS A 327 5.27 18.60 -25.55
C CYS A 327 6.33 18.26 -26.61
N ASP A 328 7.58 18.60 -26.31
CA ASP A 328 8.74 18.22 -27.12
C ASP A 328 9.19 16.80 -26.82
N ALA A 329 9.02 16.39 -25.55
CA ALA A 329 9.23 15.03 -25.13
C ALA A 329 8.24 14.59 -24.04
N CYS A 330 8.02 13.29 -23.96
CA CYS A 330 7.32 12.65 -22.85
C CYS A 330 8.17 11.51 -22.31
N ILE A 331 8.09 11.24 -21.01
CA ILE A 331 8.59 10.01 -20.42
C ILE A 331 7.46 9.31 -19.68
N SER A 332 7.44 7.98 -19.73
CA SER A 332 6.49 7.14 -19.00
C SER A 332 7.25 5.93 -18.48
N ILE A 333 7.69 6.02 -17.22
CA ILE A 333 8.67 5.09 -16.64
C ILE A 333 8.00 4.20 -15.61
N ALA A 334 7.88 2.91 -15.92
CA ALA A 334 7.25 1.92 -15.06
C ALA A 334 5.78 2.24 -14.72
N VAL A 335 4.99 2.54 -15.75
CA VAL A 335 3.57 2.96 -15.62
C VAL A 335 2.65 2.05 -16.41
N ILE A 336 2.91 1.86 -17.71
CA ILE A 336 1.96 1.23 -18.64
C ILE A 336 1.62 -0.23 -18.26
N HIS A 337 2.54 -0.92 -17.58
CA HIS A 337 2.28 -2.26 -17.06
C HIS A 337 1.21 -2.31 -15.95
N HIS A 338 0.74 -1.17 -15.45
CA HIS A 338 -0.35 -1.15 -14.48
C HIS A 338 -1.75 -1.17 -15.11
N PHE A 339 -1.88 -1.00 -16.43
CA PHE A 339 -3.17 -1.09 -17.11
C PHE A 339 -3.54 -2.54 -17.42
N ALA A 340 -4.74 -2.92 -17.02
CA ALA A 340 -5.17 -4.30 -16.91
C ALA A 340 -5.53 -4.98 -18.24
N THR A 341 -5.79 -4.21 -19.29
CA THR A 341 -6.13 -4.71 -20.62
C THR A 341 -5.20 -4.12 -21.68
N ALA A 342 -5.05 -4.83 -22.80
CA ALA A 342 -4.23 -4.38 -23.91
C ALA A 342 -4.76 -3.05 -24.49
N GLU A 343 -6.07 -2.90 -24.55
CA GLU A 343 -6.76 -1.71 -25.05
C GLU A 343 -6.41 -0.48 -24.20
N ARG A 344 -6.39 -0.63 -22.88
CA ARG A 344 -6.02 0.45 -21.95
C ARG A 344 -4.53 0.78 -22.02
N ARG A 345 -3.66 -0.22 -22.21
CA ARG A 345 -2.22 0.00 -22.48
C ARG A 345 -2.00 0.79 -23.77
N VAL A 346 -2.72 0.45 -24.84
CA VAL A 346 -2.67 1.19 -26.10
C VAL A 346 -3.26 2.60 -25.95
N ALA A 347 -4.35 2.77 -25.22
CA ALA A 347 -4.93 4.09 -24.95
C ALA A 347 -3.95 5.01 -24.19
N ALA A 348 -3.19 4.49 -23.22
CA ALA A 348 -2.14 5.25 -22.54
C ALA A 348 -1.02 5.68 -23.52
N LEU A 349 -0.60 4.77 -24.42
CA LEU A 349 0.36 5.10 -25.47
C LEU A 349 -0.18 6.17 -26.45
N GLN A 350 -1.45 6.08 -26.82
CA GLN A 350 -2.12 7.08 -27.66
C GLN A 350 -2.13 8.46 -27.01
N GLU A 351 -2.40 8.53 -25.69
CA GLU A 351 -2.32 9.79 -24.95
C GLU A 351 -0.90 10.37 -24.97
N LEU A 352 0.15 9.56 -24.76
CA LEU A 352 1.54 10.03 -24.88
C LEU A 352 1.82 10.63 -26.26
N VAL A 353 1.39 9.96 -27.34
CA VAL A 353 1.56 10.46 -28.72
C VAL A 353 0.74 11.72 -28.98
N ARG A 354 -0.46 11.83 -28.39
CA ARG A 354 -1.30 13.03 -28.50
C ARG A 354 -0.57 14.25 -27.93
N LEU A 355 0.12 14.12 -26.80
CA LEU A 355 0.87 15.21 -26.17
C LEU A 355 2.04 15.71 -27.01
N LEU A 356 2.71 14.82 -27.73
CA LEU A 356 3.88 15.17 -28.53
C LEU A 356 3.52 16.06 -29.72
N ARG A 357 4.32 17.10 -29.95
CA ARG A 357 4.35 17.82 -31.24
C ARG A 357 4.96 16.94 -32.34
N PRO A 358 4.74 17.22 -33.64
CA PRO A 358 5.48 16.55 -34.72
C PRO A 358 7.00 16.65 -34.50
N GLY A 359 7.70 15.53 -34.64
CA GLY A 359 9.11 15.38 -34.31
C GLY A 359 9.44 15.21 -32.81
N GLY A 360 8.46 15.35 -31.91
CA GLY A 360 8.61 15.11 -30.48
C GLY A 360 8.81 13.63 -30.15
N LYS A 361 9.46 13.33 -29.02
CA LYS A 361 9.88 11.96 -28.66
C LYS A 361 9.28 11.48 -27.34
N ALA A 362 8.81 10.23 -27.27
CA ALA A 362 8.47 9.60 -26.00
C ALA A 362 9.43 8.47 -25.64
N LEU A 363 9.87 8.43 -24.38
CA LEU A 363 10.63 7.32 -23.80
C LEU A 363 9.75 6.52 -22.84
N ILE A 364 9.58 5.24 -23.13
CA ILE A 364 8.70 4.33 -22.40
C ILE A 364 9.51 3.20 -21.80
N TYR A 365 9.30 2.90 -20.52
CA TYR A 365 9.87 1.75 -19.83
C TYR A 365 8.76 0.89 -19.22
N VAL A 366 8.72 -0.40 -19.57
CA VAL A 366 7.78 -1.38 -19.02
C VAL A 366 8.53 -2.59 -18.45
N TRP A 367 7.96 -3.25 -17.45
CA TRP A 367 8.65 -4.34 -16.77
C TRP A 367 8.64 -5.58 -17.66
N ALA A 368 9.80 -6.20 -17.87
CA ALA A 368 9.93 -7.34 -18.76
C ALA A 368 9.50 -8.65 -18.07
N MET A 369 8.88 -9.54 -18.82
CA MET A 369 8.67 -10.94 -18.43
C MET A 369 10.04 -11.64 -18.29
N GLU A 370 10.94 -11.36 -19.23
CA GLU A 370 12.30 -11.87 -19.27
C GLU A 370 13.19 -11.11 -18.27
N GLN A 371 13.49 -11.75 -17.14
CA GLN A 371 14.40 -11.19 -16.12
C GLN A 371 15.85 -11.65 -16.30
N GLU A 372 16.12 -12.43 -17.35
CA GLU A 372 17.45 -12.81 -17.83
C GLU A 372 17.52 -12.55 -19.33
N TYR A 373 18.53 -11.80 -19.77
CA TYR A 373 18.69 -11.42 -21.17
C TYR A 373 20.17 -11.51 -21.55
N ASN A 374 20.49 -12.13 -22.69
CA ASN A 374 21.87 -12.39 -23.15
C ASN A 374 22.77 -13.01 -22.05
N ASN A 375 22.27 -14.03 -21.35
CA ASN A 375 22.93 -14.70 -20.21
C ASN A 375 23.28 -13.77 -19.03
N GLN A 376 22.66 -12.59 -18.95
CA GLN A 376 22.80 -11.67 -17.84
C GLN A 376 21.48 -11.52 -17.10
N LYS A 377 21.46 -11.95 -15.83
CA LYS A 377 20.34 -11.71 -14.92
C LYS A 377 20.15 -10.22 -14.65
N SER A 378 18.91 -9.77 -14.57
CA SER A 378 18.57 -8.41 -14.16
C SER A 378 18.94 -8.17 -12.69
N LYS A 379 18.99 -6.89 -12.28
CA LYS A 379 19.14 -6.54 -10.86
C LYS A 379 18.06 -7.15 -9.97
N TYR A 380 16.85 -7.35 -10.51
CA TYR A 380 15.74 -7.94 -9.78
C TYR A 380 16.05 -9.36 -9.26
N LEU A 381 16.75 -10.18 -10.07
CA LEU A 381 17.14 -11.55 -9.70
C LEU A 381 18.47 -11.64 -8.93
N LYS A 382 19.29 -10.58 -8.91
CA LYS A 382 20.71 -10.64 -8.46
C LYS A 382 20.94 -10.46 -6.96
N GLU A 383 19.94 -10.13 -6.14
CA GLU A 383 20.11 -9.97 -4.70
C GLU A 383 19.87 -11.28 -3.92
N ASN A 384 20.92 -12.09 -3.81
CA ASN A 384 21.15 -13.06 -2.72
C ASN A 384 22.65 -13.46 -2.70
N ARG A 385 23.50 -12.62 -2.10
CA ARG A 385 24.86 -13.00 -1.67
C ARG A 385 25.23 -12.33 -0.34
N ILE A 386 24.43 -12.56 0.69
CA ILE A 386 24.88 -12.47 2.08
C ILE A 386 24.22 -13.67 2.78
N ASN A 387 25.02 -14.63 3.25
CA ASN A 387 24.67 -15.89 3.93
C ASN A 387 24.98 -17.21 3.21
N GLN A 388 26.06 -17.28 2.42
CA GLN A 388 26.82 -18.53 2.33
C GLN A 388 28.30 -18.25 2.49
N GLY A 389 28.82 -18.63 3.66
CA GLY A 389 30.21 -18.44 4.03
C GLY A 389 30.51 -19.04 5.40
N LYS A 390 30.12 -20.30 5.63
CA LYS A 390 30.74 -21.21 6.62
C LYS A 390 30.25 -22.65 6.39
N LYS A 391 30.95 -23.31 5.48
CA LYS A 391 31.08 -24.75 5.15
C LYS A 391 31.60 -24.70 3.70
N GLU A 392 32.81 -25.10 3.37
CA GLU A 392 33.43 -26.39 3.66
C GLU A 392 34.96 -26.30 3.83
N ILE A 393 35.47 -27.29 4.54
CA ILE A 393 36.87 -27.67 4.69
C ILE A 393 37.22 -28.63 3.54
N SER A 394 38.46 -28.50 3.06
CA SER A 394 39.27 -29.46 2.29
C SER A 394 38.66 -30.07 1.03
N ASP A 395 39.22 -29.69 -0.13
CA ASP A 395 40.11 -30.63 -0.81
C ASP A 395 41.05 -29.91 -1.80
N THR A 396 42.34 -30.18 -1.61
CA THR A 396 43.44 -29.85 -2.51
C THR A 396 43.45 -30.76 -3.72
N SER A 397 43.50 -30.22 -4.95
CA SER A 397 44.57 -30.55 -5.91
C SER A 397 44.44 -29.78 -7.25
N THR A 398 45.62 -29.36 -7.75
CA THR A 398 46.02 -29.17 -9.15
C THR A 398 45.51 -27.98 -9.99
N ARG A 399 46.19 -26.85 -9.78
CA ARG A 399 46.91 -26.00 -10.76
C ARG A 399 46.69 -26.26 -12.27
N GLY A 400 46.27 -25.21 -12.98
CA GLY A 400 46.43 -25.04 -14.43
C GLY A 400 46.11 -23.61 -14.88
N GLN A 401 47.14 -22.80 -15.13
CA GLN A 401 47.04 -21.51 -15.84
C GLN A 401 46.66 -21.75 -17.30
N LEU A 402 45.91 -20.83 -17.92
CA LEU A 402 46.20 -20.32 -19.27
C LEU A 402 45.34 -19.07 -19.57
N VAL A 403 45.99 -18.14 -20.26
CA VAL A 403 45.59 -16.79 -20.69
C VAL A 403 45.06 -16.89 -22.13
N GLU A 404 44.45 -15.79 -22.63
CA GLU A 404 44.12 -15.49 -24.05
C GLU A 404 42.75 -16.00 -24.53
N GLN A 405 41.95 -15.31 -25.35
CA GLN A 405 42.07 -14.09 -26.16
C GLN A 405 40.64 -13.69 -26.60
N MET A 406 40.39 -12.42 -26.89
CA MET A 406 39.21 -11.96 -27.64
C MET A 406 39.35 -12.35 -29.12
N PRO A 407 38.23 -12.44 -29.86
CA PRO A 407 38.25 -11.98 -31.25
C PRO A 407 37.15 -10.93 -31.53
N ASP A 408 37.61 -9.80 -32.05
CA ASP A 408 36.89 -8.98 -33.04
C ASP A 408 36.70 -9.78 -34.33
N VAL A 409 35.52 -9.71 -34.99
CA VAL A 409 35.37 -9.53 -36.46
C VAL A 409 33.93 -9.05 -36.78
N ASN A 410 33.86 -7.86 -37.39
CA ASN A 410 32.99 -7.31 -38.44
C ASN A 410 31.74 -8.06 -38.98
N ASN A 411 30.67 -7.26 -39.10
CA ASN A 411 29.70 -7.08 -40.21
C ASN A 411 29.52 -8.18 -41.27
N GLN A 412 28.27 -8.63 -41.43
CA GLN A 412 27.62 -8.76 -42.73
C GLN A 412 26.09 -8.79 -42.62
N ASP A 413 25.45 -7.98 -43.48
CA ASP A 413 24.02 -7.93 -43.77
C ASP A 413 23.47 -9.29 -44.18
N LEU A 414 22.36 -9.71 -43.57
CA LEU A 414 21.44 -10.67 -44.17
C LEU A 414 20.00 -10.27 -43.85
N ALA A 415 19.40 -9.57 -44.82
CA ALA A 415 17.95 -9.48 -44.96
C ALA A 415 17.38 -10.88 -45.19
N PHE A 416 16.39 -11.28 -44.39
CA PHE A 416 15.49 -12.37 -44.74
C PHE A 416 14.03 -11.99 -44.47
N SER A 417 13.24 -12.33 -45.47
CA SER A 417 11.86 -11.96 -45.75
C SER A 417 10.82 -12.53 -44.80
N MET A 418 9.79 -11.72 -44.51
CA MET A 418 8.52 -12.10 -43.89
C MET A 418 7.75 -13.15 -44.69
N PRO A 419 7.06 -14.10 -44.05
CA PRO A 419 5.88 -14.73 -44.60
C PRO A 419 4.59 -14.13 -44.02
N SER A 420 3.63 -14.00 -44.92
CA SER A 420 2.32 -13.37 -44.78
C SER A 420 1.37 -14.08 -43.80
N ILE A 421 0.47 -13.28 -43.24
CA ILE A 421 -0.70 -13.67 -42.44
C ILE A 421 -1.61 -14.66 -43.20
N ASN A 422 -1.86 -15.85 -42.63
CA ASN A 422 -3.22 -16.35 -42.36
C ASN A 422 -3.26 -17.77 -41.73
N VAL A 423 -4.24 -17.93 -40.83
CA VAL A 423 -4.91 -19.14 -40.30
C VAL A 423 -4.30 -19.84 -39.06
N PHE A 424 -5.06 -19.72 -37.96
CA PHE A 424 -5.04 -20.51 -36.74
C PHE A 424 -4.94 -22.02 -36.97
N GLN A 425 -3.98 -22.68 -36.34
CA GLN A 425 -4.10 -24.07 -35.88
C GLN A 425 -3.50 -24.18 -34.48
N GLU A 426 -4.39 -24.41 -33.49
CA GLU A 426 -4.03 -24.85 -32.16
C GLU A 426 -3.41 -26.25 -32.27
N GLU A 427 -2.12 -26.40 -31.94
CA GLU A 427 -1.55 -27.72 -31.66
C GLU A 427 -1.74 -28.04 -30.17
N GLU A 428 -2.58 -29.05 -29.92
CA GLU A 428 -2.83 -29.65 -28.62
C GLU A 428 -1.55 -30.30 -28.04
N CYS A 429 -1.08 -29.76 -26.92
CA CYS A 429 -0.26 -30.52 -25.97
C CYS A 429 -1.10 -30.82 -24.73
N ASN A 430 -1.42 -32.10 -24.54
CA ASN A 430 -2.17 -32.65 -23.42
C ASN A 430 -1.52 -32.31 -22.06
N SER A 431 -2.00 -31.25 -21.43
CA SER A 431 -1.97 -31.07 -19.98
C SER A 431 -3.34 -30.56 -19.54
N ARG A 432 -3.83 -31.13 -18.44
CA ARG A 432 -5.20 -30.92 -17.90
C ARG A 432 -5.57 -29.42 -17.91
N LYS A 433 -6.51 -29.01 -18.76
CA LYS A 433 -7.15 -27.69 -18.73
C LYS A 433 -7.91 -27.53 -17.41
N VAL A 434 -7.20 -27.10 -16.37
CA VAL A 434 -7.76 -26.27 -15.31
C VAL A 434 -7.53 -24.84 -15.80
N THR A 435 -8.55 -24.23 -16.38
CA THR A 435 -8.53 -22.79 -16.67
C THR A 435 -8.54 -22.07 -15.33
N ASN A 436 -7.36 -21.79 -14.78
CA ASN A 436 -7.25 -20.96 -13.59
C ASN A 436 -7.74 -19.56 -13.95
N SER A 437 -8.99 -19.27 -13.57
CA SER A 437 -9.63 -17.97 -13.73
C SER A 437 -9.07 -16.89 -12.78
N GLU A 438 -8.09 -17.26 -11.96
CA GLU A 438 -7.50 -16.45 -10.89
C GLU A 438 -6.16 -15.86 -11.31
N LEU A 439 -5.91 -14.62 -10.92
CA LEU A 439 -4.65 -13.92 -11.09
C LEU A 439 -3.59 -14.53 -10.16
N PRO A 440 -2.47 -15.02 -10.69
CA PRO A 440 -1.42 -15.60 -9.88
C PRO A 440 -0.72 -14.52 -9.03
N ILE A 441 -0.25 -14.91 -7.85
CA ILE A 441 0.62 -14.09 -7.01
C ILE A 441 2.08 -14.45 -7.31
N HIS A 442 2.88 -13.46 -7.68
CA HIS A 442 4.30 -13.63 -7.94
C HIS A 442 5.09 -13.82 -6.65
N THR A 443 6.07 -14.72 -6.67
CA THR A 443 7.08 -14.78 -5.60
C THR A 443 8.19 -13.80 -5.92
N ASN A 444 8.39 -12.79 -5.06
CA ASN A 444 9.42 -11.78 -5.28
C ASN A 444 10.81 -12.40 -5.54
N ARG A 445 11.53 -11.85 -6.52
CA ARG A 445 12.87 -12.28 -6.96
C ARG A 445 12.93 -13.66 -7.62
N THR A 446 11.82 -14.16 -8.17
CA THR A 446 11.83 -15.33 -9.05
C THR A 446 11.55 -14.94 -10.50
N THR A 447 11.66 -15.90 -11.42
CA THR A 447 11.17 -15.73 -12.80
C THR A 447 9.65 -15.56 -12.81
N PHE A 448 9.15 -14.80 -13.78
CA PHE A 448 7.71 -14.71 -14.02
C PHE A 448 7.21 -15.95 -14.76
N HIS A 449 5.98 -16.36 -14.44
CA HIS A 449 5.31 -17.51 -15.05
C HIS A 449 3.96 -17.14 -15.69
N SER A 450 3.52 -15.89 -15.53
CA SER A 450 2.33 -15.29 -16.14
C SER A 450 2.64 -13.82 -16.46
N GLN A 451 2.08 -13.28 -17.54
CA GLN A 451 2.19 -11.87 -17.90
C GLN A 451 1.36 -11.00 -16.94
N ASP A 452 0.11 -11.38 -16.69
CA ASP A 452 -0.74 -10.72 -15.70
C ASP A 452 -0.54 -11.38 -14.34
N VAL A 453 -0.12 -10.58 -13.36
CA VAL A 453 0.31 -11.11 -12.07
C VAL A 453 0.18 -10.07 -10.94
N LEU A 454 -0.10 -10.55 -9.74
CA LEU A 454 -0.06 -9.76 -8.51
C LEU A 454 1.31 -9.85 -7.87
N VAL A 455 1.97 -8.71 -7.69
CA VAL A 455 3.35 -8.60 -7.22
C VAL A 455 3.36 -8.10 -5.77
N PRO A 456 3.82 -8.91 -4.81
CA PRO A 456 3.84 -8.53 -3.41
C PRO A 456 4.78 -7.35 -3.13
N TRP A 457 4.35 -6.47 -2.24
CA TRP A 457 5.16 -5.39 -1.67
C TRP A 457 5.11 -5.45 -0.17
N HIS A 458 6.28 -5.70 0.41
CA HIS A 458 6.44 -5.82 1.84
C HIS A 458 6.84 -4.46 2.42
N LEU A 459 6.01 -3.92 3.32
CA LEU A 459 6.41 -2.78 4.15
C LEU A 459 7.38 -3.25 5.24
N LYS A 460 8.67 -3.37 4.91
CA LYS A 460 9.70 -3.61 5.93
C LYS A 460 10.00 -2.30 6.65
N GLY A 461 9.87 -2.28 7.97
CA GLY A 461 10.47 -1.20 8.76
C GLY A 461 11.98 -1.33 8.71
N ASN A 462 12.69 -0.30 8.27
CA ASN A 462 14.14 -0.26 8.44
C ASN A 462 14.47 -0.10 9.94
N PRO A 463 15.22 -1.04 10.55
CA PRO A 463 15.91 -0.78 11.80
C PRO A 463 17.22 -0.06 11.44
N GLY A 464 17.32 1.23 11.74
CA GLY A 464 18.57 1.97 11.60
C GLY A 464 18.58 2.98 10.46
N LYS A 465 17.99 4.15 10.74
CA LYS A 465 18.51 5.49 10.40
C LYS A 465 17.53 6.51 10.96
N ASP A 466 17.64 6.75 12.27
CA ASP A 466 17.16 8.00 12.85
C ASP A 466 17.99 9.13 12.24
N LYS A 467 17.39 9.83 11.27
CA LYS A 467 17.66 11.25 11.08
C LYS A 467 16.30 11.94 11.07
N SER A 468 16.10 12.76 12.09
CA SER A 468 14.99 13.68 12.27
C SER A 468 14.84 14.59 11.04
N VAL A 469 13.82 14.32 10.24
CA VAL A 469 13.17 15.33 9.40
C VAL A 469 11.69 15.12 9.64
N GLU A 470 11.03 16.10 10.26
CA GLU A 470 9.58 16.09 10.44
C GLU A 470 8.88 16.28 9.09
N PRO A 471 7.88 15.45 8.76
CA PRO A 471 6.85 15.81 7.79
C PRO A 471 5.51 15.98 8.49
N PHE A 472 4.91 17.17 8.34
CA PHE A 472 3.50 17.40 8.63
C PHE A 472 2.67 16.82 7.47
N GLY A 473 1.99 15.69 7.73
CA GLY A 473 1.03 15.06 6.82
C GLY A 473 0.41 13.80 7.46
N PRO A 474 -0.87 13.45 7.18
CA PRO A 474 -1.58 12.39 7.88
C PRO A 474 -1.13 11.00 7.39
N VAL A 475 -0.03 10.50 7.94
CA VAL A 475 0.51 9.19 7.59
C VAL A 475 -0.27 8.08 8.32
N GLY A 476 -1.07 7.32 7.57
CA GLY A 476 -1.61 6.03 8.01
C GLY A 476 -0.46 5.08 8.40
N SER A 477 -0.38 4.72 9.68
CA SER A 477 0.73 3.93 10.22
C SER A 477 0.46 2.42 10.16
N HIS A 478 0.66 1.79 9.00
CA HIS A 478 0.48 0.34 8.84
C HIS A 478 1.46 -0.50 9.68
N ASP A 479 1.02 -1.68 10.10
CA ASP A 479 1.74 -2.65 10.93
C ASP A 479 2.97 -3.21 10.17
N PRO A 480 4.12 -3.46 10.83
CA PRO A 480 5.25 -4.13 10.19
C PRO A 480 4.88 -5.57 9.84
N GLY A 481 4.51 -5.78 8.58
CA GLY A 481 4.10 -7.10 8.08
C GLY A 481 3.09 -7.03 6.95
N SER A 482 2.40 -5.89 6.74
CA SER A 482 1.42 -5.77 5.66
C SER A 482 2.07 -5.97 4.29
N VAL A 483 1.54 -6.94 3.55
CA VAL A 483 1.90 -7.25 2.16
C VAL A 483 0.81 -6.70 1.26
N PHE A 484 1.19 -5.78 0.39
CA PHE A 484 0.31 -5.25 -0.64
C PHE A 484 0.53 -6.00 -1.95
N HIS A 485 -0.54 -6.33 -2.64
CA HIS A 485 -0.46 -6.98 -3.95
C HIS A 485 -0.68 -5.94 -5.03
N ARG A 486 0.33 -5.71 -5.87
CA ARG A 486 0.22 -4.78 -6.99
C ARG A 486 -0.04 -5.53 -8.29
N TYR A 487 -1.02 -5.10 -9.07
CA TYR A 487 -1.20 -5.64 -10.41
C TYR A 487 -0.12 -5.16 -11.37
N TYR A 488 0.44 -6.10 -12.13
CA TYR A 488 1.35 -5.87 -13.25
C TYR A 488 0.97 -6.74 -14.43
N HIS A 489 1.04 -6.15 -15.62
CA HIS A 489 1.26 -6.83 -16.88
C HIS A 489 2.75 -6.76 -17.24
N VAL A 490 3.49 -7.85 -17.05
CA VAL A 490 4.90 -7.93 -17.48
C VAL A 490 4.98 -8.27 -18.97
N PHE A 491 5.73 -7.45 -19.71
CA PHE A 491 5.76 -7.47 -21.17
C PHE A 491 6.74 -8.51 -21.68
N CYS A 492 6.32 -9.29 -22.67
CA CYS A 492 7.22 -10.17 -23.42
C CYS A 492 8.06 -9.37 -24.44
N ALA A 493 9.18 -9.94 -24.86
CA ALA A 493 10.01 -9.38 -25.92
C ALA A 493 9.18 -9.06 -27.18
N GLY A 494 9.29 -7.83 -27.70
CA GLY A 494 8.58 -7.38 -28.89
C GLY A 494 7.13 -6.92 -28.65
N GLU A 495 6.56 -7.14 -27.46
CA GLU A 495 5.17 -6.77 -27.19
C GLU A 495 4.98 -5.25 -27.14
N LEU A 496 5.90 -4.52 -26.51
CA LEU A 496 5.81 -3.06 -26.42
C LEU A 496 5.93 -2.43 -27.81
N GLU A 497 6.82 -2.95 -28.65
CA GLU A 497 7.00 -2.53 -30.03
C GLU A 497 5.74 -2.78 -30.86
N ALA A 498 5.15 -3.98 -30.75
CA ALA A 498 3.91 -4.32 -31.42
C ALA A 498 2.77 -3.36 -31.00
N ALA A 499 2.63 -3.08 -29.70
CA ALA A 499 1.66 -2.10 -29.20
C ALA A 499 1.92 -0.70 -29.78
N CYS A 500 3.18 -0.24 -29.83
CA CYS A 500 3.53 1.04 -30.43
C CYS A 500 3.26 1.09 -31.94
N GLN A 501 3.40 -0.01 -32.67
CA GLN A 501 3.12 -0.11 -34.10
C GLN A 501 1.62 0.00 -34.44
N THR A 502 0.73 -0.25 -33.49
CA THR A 502 -0.72 -0.02 -33.68
C THR A 502 -1.09 1.47 -33.70
N LEU A 503 -0.18 2.35 -33.25
CA LEU A 503 -0.41 3.79 -33.21
C LEU A 503 -0.21 4.41 -34.59
N SER A 504 -1.04 5.41 -34.93
CA SER A 504 -0.87 6.19 -36.15
C SER A 504 0.15 7.32 -35.95
N ASN A 505 0.85 7.69 -37.02
CA ASN A 505 1.77 8.84 -37.05
C ASN A 505 2.94 8.75 -36.05
N VAL A 506 3.51 7.56 -35.87
CA VAL A 506 4.72 7.36 -35.06
C VAL A 506 5.76 6.51 -35.78
N SER A 507 7.02 6.74 -35.44
CA SER A 507 8.14 5.89 -35.81
C SER A 507 8.91 5.45 -34.55
N ILE A 508 9.18 4.16 -34.42
CA ILE A 508 10.07 3.65 -33.36
C ILE A 508 11.51 3.98 -33.77
N LEU A 509 12.19 4.81 -32.97
CA LEU A 509 13.59 5.18 -33.20
C LEU A 509 14.54 4.15 -32.59
N GLN A 510 14.18 3.60 -31.43
CA GLN A 510 15.01 2.64 -30.72
C GLN A 510 14.12 1.71 -29.88
N SER A 511 14.43 0.42 -29.87
CA SER A 511 13.97 -0.52 -28.87
C SER A 511 15.17 -1.22 -28.22
N TYR A 512 15.13 -1.41 -26.91
CA TYR A 512 16.20 -2.07 -26.18
C TYR A 512 15.73 -2.65 -24.83
N TYR A 513 16.52 -3.58 -24.31
CA TYR A 513 16.38 -4.12 -22.96
C TYR A 513 17.28 -3.37 -21.96
N ASP A 514 16.74 -3.00 -20.79
CA ASP A 514 17.49 -2.31 -19.73
C ASP A 514 17.12 -2.85 -18.33
N GLN A 515 18.01 -3.68 -17.78
CA GLN A 515 17.96 -4.15 -16.38
C GLN A 515 16.60 -4.76 -15.96
N GLY A 516 16.00 -5.58 -16.82
CA GLY A 516 14.70 -6.20 -16.56
C GLY A 516 13.51 -5.43 -17.11
N ASN A 517 13.72 -4.45 -18.00
CA ASN A 517 12.67 -3.66 -18.62
C ASN A 517 12.81 -3.66 -20.15
N TRP A 518 11.68 -3.72 -20.84
CA TRP A 518 11.60 -3.39 -22.27
C TRP A 518 11.39 -1.90 -22.43
N CYS A 519 12.14 -1.29 -23.35
CA CYS A 519 12.22 0.15 -23.49
C CYS A 519 12.06 0.54 -24.97
N VAL A 520 11.22 1.54 -25.24
CA VAL A 520 11.03 2.10 -26.58
C VAL A 520 11.20 3.61 -26.55
N ILE A 521 11.95 4.13 -27.52
CA ILE A 521 11.93 5.54 -27.89
C ILE A 521 11.13 5.66 -29.18
N LEU A 522 9.98 6.31 -29.12
CA LEU A 522 9.17 6.63 -30.29
C LEU A 522 9.27 8.13 -30.61
N GLN A 523 9.05 8.46 -31.88
CA GLN A 523 8.92 9.82 -32.37
C GLN A 523 7.59 9.98 -33.09
N LYS A 524 6.90 11.10 -32.87
CA LYS A 524 5.72 11.47 -33.64
C LYS A 524 6.12 12.02 -35.00
N ILE A 525 5.48 11.54 -36.06
CA ILE A 525 5.71 11.96 -37.44
C ILE A 525 4.98 13.28 -37.73
#